data_AF-A0A8T3R7N1-F1
#
_entry.id   AF-A0A8T3R7N1-F1
#
_cell.length_a   1.000
_cell.length_b   1.000
_cell.length_c   1.000
_cell.angle_alpha   90.00
_cell.angle_beta   90.00
_cell.angle_gamma   90.00
#
_symmetry.space_group_name_H-M   'P 1'
#
loop_
_entity.id
_entity.type
_entity.pdbx_description
1 polymer ?
#
loop_
_entity_poly.entity_id
_entity_poly.type
_entity_poly.pdbx_seq_one_letter_code
_entity_poly.pdbx_strand_id
1 'polypeptide(L)'
;MSEAEDRYLVEISADCETVLGAGIQMLALERVERADSIGLVACYQLGNMVWESVALGETIVRAHAALRDRLLFDRIRMGFTVLAEAR
;
A
#
# COMPACT_ATOMS: atom_id res chain seq x y z
N MET A 1 -13.88 15.28 1.62
CA MET A 1 -12.77 15.10 0.67
C MET A 1 -12.98 16.06 -0.47
N SER A 2 -11.93 16.78 -0.86
CA SER A 2 -11.95 17.63 -2.05
C SER A 2 -11.52 16.83 -3.28
N GLU A 3 -11.95 17.23 -4.49
CA GLU A 3 -11.57 16.56 -5.75
C GLU A 3 -10.05 16.46 -5.96
N ALA A 4 -9.27 17.38 -5.37
CA ALA A 4 -7.82 17.37 -5.43
C ALA A 4 -7.21 16.25 -4.57
N GLU A 5 -7.80 15.98 -3.40
CA GLU A 5 -7.35 14.90 -2.51
C GLU A 5 -7.64 13.53 -3.12
N ASP A 6 -8.80 13.38 -3.76
CA ASP A 6 -9.21 12.13 -4.42
C ASP A 6 -8.29 11.82 -5.61
N ARG A 7 -7.97 12.83 -6.42
CA ARG A 7 -7.03 12.69 -7.53
C ARG A 7 -5.64 12.28 -7.05
N TYR A 8 -5.19 12.84 -5.94
CA TYR A 8 -3.90 12.49 -5.36
C TYR A 8 -3.86 11.05 -4.84
N LEU A 9 -4.95 10.55 -4.24
CA LEU A 9 -5.05 9.14 -3.83
C LEU A 9 -5.00 8.18 -5.01
N VAL A 10 -5.60 8.54 -6.15
CA VAL A 10 -5.48 7.74 -7.39
C VAL A 10 -4.02 7.66 -7.85
N GLU A 11 -3.29 8.77 -7.83
CA GLU A 11 -1.86 8.79 -8.18
C GLU A 11 -1.00 7.96 -7.22
N ILE A 12 -1.25 8.06 -5.90
CA ILE A 12 -0.58 7.23 -4.90
C ILE A 12 -0.87 5.74 -5.16
N SER A 13 -2.12 5.39 -5.43
CA SER A 13 -2.52 4.01 -5.71
C SER A 13 -1.76 3.45 -6.91
N ALA A 14 -1.67 4.21 -8.01
CA ALA A 14 -0.95 3.80 -9.22
C ALA A 14 0.57 3.64 -8.98
N ASP A 15 1.20 4.53 -8.20
CA ASP A 15 2.60 4.35 -7.82
C ASP A 15 2.79 3.11 -6.93
N CYS A 16 1.88 2.87 -5.98
CA CYS A 16 1.93 1.69 -5.11
C CYS A 16 1.80 0.38 -5.89
N GLU A 17 0.93 0.32 -6.91
CA GLU A 17 0.84 -0.82 -7.84
C GLU A 17 2.17 -1.07 -8.57
N THR A 18 2.86 0.00 -8.97
CA THR A 18 4.18 -0.09 -9.61
C THR A 18 5.23 -0.67 -8.67
N VAL A 19 5.21 -0.28 -7.38
CA VAL A 19 6.13 -0.79 -6.35
C VAL A 19 5.87 -2.27 -6.04
N LEU A 20 4.60 -2.64 -5.85
CA LEU A 20 4.15 -4.02 -5.61
C LEU A 20 4.57 -4.95 -6.76
N GLY A 21 4.53 -4.46 -8.00
CA GLY A 21 4.99 -5.17 -9.17
C GLY A 21 4.05 -6.29 -9.63
N ALA A 22 4.50 -7.04 -10.64
CA ALA A 22 3.65 -8.01 -11.33
C ALA A 22 3.13 -9.12 -10.41
N GLY A 23 1.86 -9.49 -10.59
CA GLY A 23 1.19 -10.57 -9.86
C GLY A 23 0.58 -10.14 -8.54
N ILE A 24 0.89 -8.94 -8.05
CA ILE A 24 0.27 -8.37 -6.86
C ILE A 24 -0.70 -7.26 -7.28
N GLN A 25 -1.95 -7.34 -6.84
CA GLN A 25 -3.01 -6.41 -7.21
C GLN A 25 -3.39 -5.54 -6.01
N MET A 26 -3.45 -4.22 -6.21
CA MET A 26 -4.05 -3.31 -5.22
C MET A 26 -5.58 -3.50 -5.21
N LEU A 27 -6.14 -3.69 -4.03
CA LEU A 27 -7.59 -3.84 -3.82
C LEU A 27 -8.21 -2.53 -3.32
N ALA A 28 -7.55 -1.88 -2.37
CA ALA A 28 -7.99 -0.61 -1.80
C ALA A 28 -6.81 0.20 -1.28
N LEU A 29 -6.93 1.52 -1.38
CA LEU A 29 -6.06 2.47 -0.71
C LEU A 29 -6.93 3.50 0.01
N GLU A 30 -6.80 3.56 1.32
CA GLU A 30 -7.58 4.47 2.16
C GLU A 30 -6.68 5.44 2.90
N ARG A 31 -7.11 6.69 2.99
CA ARG A 31 -6.52 7.70 3.86
C ARG A 31 -7.24 7.67 5.20
N VAL A 32 -6.48 7.63 6.28
CA VAL A 32 -7.00 7.65 7.65
C VAL A 32 -6.37 8.81 8.41
N GLU A 33 -7.20 9.70 8.95
CA GLU A 33 -6.75 10.76 9.85
C GLU A 33 -6.44 10.18 11.25
N ARG A 34 -5.31 10.59 11.83
CA ARG A 34 -4.95 10.35 13.24
C ARG A 34 -4.70 11.69 13.92
N ALA A 35 -4.67 11.69 15.25
CA ALA A 35 -4.55 12.90 16.07
C ALA A 35 -3.45 13.86 15.58
N ASP A 36 -2.26 13.34 15.24
CA ASP A 36 -1.09 14.13 14.84
C ASP A 36 -0.43 13.63 13.53
N SER A 37 -1.12 12.79 12.73
CA SER A 37 -0.54 12.20 11.52
C SER A 37 -1.59 11.76 10.51
N ILE A 38 -1.18 11.65 9.25
CA ILE A 38 -1.96 11.03 8.18
C ILE A 38 -1.50 9.58 8.02
N GLY A 39 -2.45 8.67 7.94
CA GLY A 39 -2.23 7.27 7.61
C GLY A 39 -2.69 6.91 6.21
N LEU A 40 -1.96 6.00 5.57
CA LEU A 40 -2.39 5.30 4.36
C LEU A 40 -2.50 3.82 4.67
N VAL A 41 -3.66 3.24 4.38
CA VAL A 41 -3.96 1.82 4.53
C VAL A 41 -4.09 1.23 3.14
N ALA A 42 -3.14 0.38 2.76
CA ALA A 42 -3.14 -0.33 1.49
C ALA A 42 -3.55 -1.78 1.71
N CYS A 43 -4.58 -2.23 1.00
CA CYS A 43 -5.01 -3.61 0.92
C CYS A 43 -4.70 -4.15 -0.48
N TYR A 44 -4.01 -5.28 -0.56
CA TYR A 44 -3.54 -5.85 -1.82
C TYR A 44 -3.45 -7.37 -1.73
N GLN A 45 -3.37 -8.05 -2.88
CA GLN A 45 -3.40 -9.51 -2.93
C GLN A 45 -2.40 -10.11 -3.91
N LEU A 46 -1.92 -11.32 -3.58
CA LEU A 46 -1.16 -12.21 -4.47
C LEU A 46 -1.87 -13.57 -4.51
N GLY A 47 -2.47 -13.91 -5.65
CA GLY A 47 -3.36 -15.07 -5.74
C GLY A 47 -4.55 -14.92 -4.78
N ASN A 48 -4.72 -15.86 -3.86
CA ASN A 48 -5.80 -15.84 -2.86
C ASN A 48 -5.39 -15.20 -1.52
N MET A 49 -4.16 -14.71 -1.42
CA MET A 49 -3.62 -14.18 -0.17
C MET A 49 -3.75 -12.66 -0.16
N VAL A 50 -4.53 -12.16 0.79
CA VAL A 50 -4.75 -10.72 1.02
C VAL A 50 -3.82 -10.22 2.12
N TRP A 51 -3.22 -9.06 1.90
CA TRP A 51 -2.39 -8.36 2.85
C TRP A 51 -2.87 -6.93 3.05
N GLU A 52 -2.66 -6.45 4.28
CA GLU A 52 -2.88 -5.05 4.64
C GLU A 52 -1.57 -4.47 5.18
N SER A 53 -1.23 -3.27 4.71
CA SER A 53 -0.12 -2.47 5.23
C SER A 53 -0.57 -1.07 5.55
N VAL A 54 -0.11 -0.59 6.70
CA VAL A 54 -0.38 0.76 7.17
C VAL A 54 0.93 1.52 7.26
N ALA A 55 0.95 2.74 6.72
CA ALA A 55 2.05 3.68 6.88
C ALA A 55 1.53 5.02 7.38
N LEU A 56 2.30 5.65 8.27
CA LEU A 56 1.97 6.94 8.88
C LEU A 56 2.98 8.00 8.48
N GLY A 57 2.56 9.25 8.44
CA GLY A 57 3.45 10.40 8.28
C GLY A 57 2.78 11.70 8.72
N GLU A 58 3.58 12.70 9.07
CA GLU A 58 3.11 14.06 9.40
C GLU A 58 2.35 14.72 8.22
N THR A 59 2.62 14.26 7.00
CA THR A 59 1.95 14.68 5.78
C THR A 59 1.61 13.47 4.92
N ILE A 60 0.68 13.65 3.98
CA ILE A 60 0.30 12.62 3.01
C ILE A 60 1.52 12.14 2.19
N VAL A 61 2.45 13.05 1.86
CA VAL A 61 3.69 12.74 1.13
C VAL A 61 4.62 11.85 1.97
N ARG A 62 4.76 12.15 3.27
CA ARG A 62 5.57 11.32 4.17
C ARG A 62 4.94 9.95 4.41
N ALA A 63 3.61 9.90 4.55
CA ALA A 63 2.88 8.65 4.66
C ALA A 63 3.03 7.79 3.39
N HIS A 64 2.97 8.42 2.20
CA HIS A 64 3.20 7.75 0.92
C HIS A 64 4.62 7.21 0.80
N ALA A 65 5.65 8.01 1.11
CA ALA A 65 7.04 7.53 1.09
C ALA A 65 7.24 6.32 2.01
N ALA A 66 6.72 6.39 3.24
CA ALA A 66 6.77 5.27 4.19
C ALA A 66 5.98 4.05 3.70
N LEU A 67 4.85 4.25 3.01
CA LEU A 67 4.09 3.17 2.40
C LEU A 67 4.89 2.47 1.31
N ARG A 68 5.59 3.20 0.43
CA ARG A 68 6.40 2.62 -0.65
C ARG A 68 7.48 1.69 -0.10
N ASP A 69 8.21 2.14 0.93
CA ASP A 69 9.22 1.32 1.59
C ASP A 69 8.59 0.04 2.16
N ARG A 70 7.43 0.18 2.82
CA ARG A 70 6.72 -0.95 3.41
C ARG A 70 6.26 -1.96 2.35
N LEU A 71 5.66 -1.50 1.25
CA LEU A 71 5.19 -2.34 0.15
C LEU A 71 6.34 -3.11 -0.53
N LEU A 72 7.53 -2.50 -0.64
CA LEU A 72 8.71 -3.19 -1.15
C LEU A 72 9.09 -4.40 -0.26
N PHE A 73 9.10 -4.22 1.05
CA PHE A 73 9.37 -5.32 1.99
C PHE A 73 8.27 -6.37 1.97
N ASP A 74 7.01 -5.94 1.96
CA ASP A 74 5.88 -6.85 1.93
C ASP A 74 5.86 -7.68 0.66
N ARG A 75 6.12 -7.10 -0.52
CA ARG A 75 6.28 -7.83 -1.79
C ARG A 75 7.26 -9.00 -1.68
N ILE A 76 8.43 -8.76 -1.10
CA ILE A 76 9.46 -9.80 -0.91
C ILE A 76 8.91 -10.89 0.02
N ARG A 77 8.27 -10.48 1.13
CA ARG A 77 7.69 -11.40 2.11
C ARG A 77 6.56 -12.25 1.52
N MET A 78 5.63 -11.65 0.77
CA MET A 78 4.54 -12.38 0.09
C MET A 78 5.10 -13.44 -0.86
N GLY A 79 6.11 -13.09 -1.66
CA GLY A 79 6.74 -14.02 -2.58
C GLY A 79 7.34 -15.23 -1.86
N PHE A 80 8.04 -15.02 -0.75
CA PHE A 80 8.57 -16.12 0.06
C PHE A 80 7.47 -16.97 0.71
N THR A 81 6.41 -16.35 1.22
CA THR A 81 5.28 -17.09 1.81
C THR A 81 4.61 -17.99 0.76
N VAL A 82 4.29 -17.46 -0.41
CA VAL A 82 3.67 -18.26 -1.50
C VAL A 82 4.57 -19.41 -1.93
N LEU A 83 5.89 -19.17 -2.05
CA LEU A 83 6.84 -20.23 -2.37
C LEU A 83 6.94 -21.31 -1.29
N ALA A 84 6.79 -20.93 -0.02
CA ALA A 84 6.81 -21.88 1.10
C ALA A 84 5.53 -22.74 1.13
N GLU A 85 4.38 -22.18 0.78
CA GLU A 85 3.09 -22.87 0.74
C GLU A 85 2.90 -23.74 -0.52
N ALA A 86 3.65 -23.49 -1.58
CA ALA A 86 3.63 -24.29 -2.81
C ALA A 86 4.40 -25.61 -2.71
N ARG A 87 4.99 -25.92 -1.56
CA ARG A 87 5.71 -27.18 -1.27
C ARG A 87 4.82 -28.18 -0.55
#